data_AF-A0A815MK53-F1
#
_entry.id   AF-A0A815MK53-F1
#
_cell.length_a   1.000
_cell.length_b   1.000
_cell.length_c   1.000
_cell.angle_alpha   90.00
_cell.angle_beta   90.00
_cell.angle_gamma   90.00
#
_symmetry.space_group_name_H-M   'P 1'
#
loop_
_entity.id
_entity.type
_entity.pdbx_description
1 polymer ?
#
loop_
_entity_poly.entity_id
_entity_poly.type
_entity_poly.pdbx_seq_one_letter_code
_entity_poly.pdbx_strand_id
1 'polypeptide(L)'
;MTTESWRKHFEFSPCDKDRTNAFCALCKKNYKDQRGIYSNFLKHLKRAHQHEYNQIFNDGNECSNEKENFTNDDQTEFNLATTENKQNRLDSSITKNLIISCNLPFNLVRSTGFRNFMKDCNVKHEPISSKKIKRDVIPSFKNSVHKVIDEKLKNISYMTLTVDAW
;
A
#
# COMPACT_ATOMS: atom_id res chain seq x y z
N MET A 1 -5.93 8.04 24.69
CA MET A 1 -5.14 9.29 24.78
C MET A 1 -3.65 8.95 24.89
N THR A 2 -3.00 8.55 23.78
CA THR A 2 -1.58 8.12 23.74
C THR A 2 -0.78 8.88 22.68
N THR A 3 -1.22 10.06 22.27
CA THR A 3 -0.71 10.72 21.04
C THR A 3 0.63 11.44 21.18
N GLU A 4 1.25 11.48 22.36
CA GLU A 4 2.46 12.30 22.57
C GLU A 4 3.58 11.64 23.40
N SER A 5 3.55 10.33 23.66
CA SER A 5 4.59 9.66 24.50
C SER A 5 6.02 9.85 23.95
N TRP A 6 6.15 9.88 22.62
CA TRP A 6 7.43 10.09 21.93
C TRP A 6 8.08 11.46 22.19
N ARG A 7 7.30 12.48 22.62
CA ARG A 7 7.83 13.82 22.92
C ARG A 7 8.82 13.82 24.09
N LYS A 8 8.74 12.84 25.00
CA LYS A 8 9.66 12.70 26.15
C LYS A 8 11.12 12.48 25.75
N HIS A 9 11.36 11.99 24.53
CA HIS A 9 12.72 11.74 24.03
C HIS A 9 13.33 12.95 23.31
N PHE A 10 12.62 14.08 23.26
CA PHE A 10 13.06 15.30 22.61
C PHE A 10 12.89 16.52 23.52
N GLU A 11 13.96 17.30 23.66
CA GLU A 11 13.91 18.62 24.28
C GLU A 11 13.69 19.66 23.19
N PHE A 12 12.54 20.32 23.20
CA PHE A 12 12.18 21.32 22.20
C PHE A 12 12.60 22.71 22.66
N SER A 13 13.38 23.40 21.82
CA SER A 13 13.75 24.80 22.02
C SER A 13 13.16 25.65 20.90
N PRO A 14 12.44 26.75 21.23
CA PRO A 14 11.95 27.67 20.23
C PRO A 14 13.12 28.35 19.51
N CYS A 15 13.04 28.42 18.19
CA CYS A 15 13.94 29.21 17.35
C CYS A 15 13.08 30.22 16.57
N ASP A 16 13.59 31.45 16.39
CA ASP A 16 12.79 32.58 15.92
C ASP A 16 11.82 32.30 14.75
N LYS A 17 10.59 32.80 14.96
CA LYS A 17 9.45 32.94 14.03
C LYS A 17 9.05 31.68 13.25
N ASP A 18 8.53 30.66 13.95
CA ASP A 18 7.87 29.45 13.42
C ASP A 18 8.75 28.20 13.19
N ARG A 19 9.96 28.16 13.77
CA ARG A 19 10.84 26.97 13.69
C ARG A 19 11.09 26.39 15.08
N THR A 20 10.82 25.11 15.24
CA THR A 20 11.15 24.38 16.46
C THR A 20 12.43 23.58 16.25
N ASN A 21 13.42 23.82 17.10
CA ASN A 21 14.57 22.92 17.21
C ASN A 21 14.23 21.86 18.25
N ALA A 22 14.57 20.60 17.99
CA ALA A 22 14.46 19.53 18.95
C ALA A 22 15.80 18.84 19.12
N PHE A 23 16.24 18.72 20.36
CA PHE A 23 17.41 17.96 20.74
C PHE A 23 16.99 16.56 21.15
N CYS A 24 17.52 15.53 20.48
CA CYS A 24 17.24 14.16 20.87
C CYS A 24 18.11 13.77 22.06
N ALA A 25 17.47 13.39 23.18
CA ALA A 25 18.19 12.98 24.40
C ALA A 25 18.98 11.66 24.24
N LEU A 26 18.59 10.81 23.27
CA LEU A 26 19.18 9.48 23.06
C LEU A 26 20.47 9.52 22.23
N CYS A 27 20.49 10.32 21.15
CA CYS A 27 21.67 10.44 20.29
C CYS A 27 22.40 11.79 20.40
N LYS A 28 21.89 12.71 21.24
CA LYS A 28 22.44 14.06 21.44
C LYS A 28 22.57 14.88 20.16
N LYS A 29 21.71 14.62 19.16
CA LYS A 29 21.69 15.34 17.89
C LYS A 29 20.56 16.37 17.85
N ASN A 30 20.85 17.50 17.22
CA ASN A 30 19.89 18.58 16.99
C ASN A 30 19.15 18.39 15.66
N TYR A 31 17.83 18.47 15.71
CA TYR A 31 16.95 18.38 14.56
C TYR A 31 16.14 19.67 14.45
N LYS A 32 16.04 20.20 13.22
CA LYS A 32 15.26 21.40 12.95
C LYS A 32 13.99 21.01 12.23
N ASP A 33 12.87 21.54 12.67
CA ASP A 33 11.62 21.39 11.96
C ASP A 33 11.28 22.63 11.11
N GLN A 34 10.60 22.39 9.99
CA GLN A 34 10.01 23.43 9.16
C GLN A 34 8.50 23.40 9.37
N ARG A 35 7.97 24.45 10.03
CA ARG A 35 6.53 24.74 10.12
C ARG A 35 5.68 23.69 10.87
N GLY A 36 6.13 23.21 12.03
CA GLY A 36 5.29 22.43 12.97
C GLY A 36 4.99 20.98 12.56
N ILE A 37 5.80 20.39 11.67
CA ILE A 37 5.67 19.03 11.18
C ILE A 37 6.52 18.07 12.03
N TYR A 38 5.91 17.53 13.08
CA TYR A 38 6.57 16.59 14.01
C TYR A 38 6.93 15.21 13.41
N SER A 39 6.52 14.92 12.17
CA SER A 39 6.78 13.63 11.51
C SER A 39 8.28 13.34 11.32
N ASN A 40 9.13 14.38 11.30
CA ASN A 40 10.57 14.25 11.17
C ASN A 40 11.21 13.61 12.42
N PHE A 41 10.71 13.96 13.61
CA PHE A 41 11.20 13.41 14.89
C PHE A 41 10.81 11.93 15.06
N LEU A 42 9.59 11.56 14.66
CA LEU A 42 9.15 10.17 14.64
C LEU A 42 9.96 9.31 13.66
N LYS A 43 10.27 9.84 12.47
CA LYS A 43 11.16 9.17 11.50
C LYS A 43 12.57 8.99 12.05
N HIS A 44 13.07 9.96 12.82
CA HIS A 44 14.36 9.83 13.50
C HIS A 44 14.34 8.72 14.54
N LEU A 45 13.35 8.71 15.45
CA LEU A 45 13.17 7.62 16.43
C LEU A 45 13.14 6.25 15.74
N LYS A 46 12.32 6.09 14.70
CA LYS A 46 12.20 4.82 13.97
C LYS A 46 13.52 4.33 13.36
N ARG A 47 14.39 5.24 12.91
CA ARG A 47 15.64 4.90 12.20
C ARG A 47 16.86 4.74 13.11
N ALA A 48 16.95 5.55 14.16
CA ALA A 48 18.12 5.61 15.02
C ALA A 48 17.89 4.96 16.41
N HIS A 49 16.63 4.88 16.84
CA HIS A 49 16.20 4.48 18.19
C HIS A 49 15.01 3.51 18.07
N GLN A 50 15.24 2.42 17.31
CA GLN A 50 14.20 1.47 16.94
C GLN A 50 13.65 0.73 18.17
N HIS A 51 14.47 0.52 19.20
CA HIS A 51 14.07 -0.12 20.44
C HIS A 51 13.05 0.74 21.21
N GLU A 52 13.33 2.02 21.37
CA GLU A 52 12.47 3.00 22.05
C GLU A 52 11.21 3.28 21.23
N TYR A 53 11.34 3.34 19.90
CA TYR A 53 10.18 3.40 19.01
C TYR A 53 9.27 2.18 19.21
N ASN A 54 9.82 0.97 19.25
CA ASN A 54 9.03 -0.23 19.47
C ASN A 54 8.38 -0.26 20.85
N GLN A 55 9.05 0.17 21.92
CA GLN A 55 8.42 0.27 23.25
C GLN A 55 7.21 1.22 23.24
N ILE A 56 7.33 2.39 22.63
CA ILE A 56 6.23 3.38 22.58
C ILE A 56 5.01 2.85 21.79
N PHE A 57 5.22 1.99 20.80
CA PHE A 57 4.17 1.54 19.87
C PHE A 57 3.75 0.06 20.04
N ASN A 58 4.47 -0.76 20.81
CA ASN A 58 4.13 -2.17 21.09
C ASN A 58 3.43 -2.38 22.44
N ASP A 59 3.32 -1.39 23.33
CA ASP A 59 2.58 -1.48 24.61
C ASP A 59 1.05 -1.70 24.45
N GLY A 60 0.57 -2.04 23.25
CA GLY A 60 -0.80 -2.47 22.99
C GLY A 60 -0.95 -3.93 22.53
N ASN A 61 0.13 -4.72 22.48
CA ASN A 61 0.06 -6.09 21.96
C ASN A 61 1.06 -7.02 22.67
N GLU A 62 0.76 -7.39 23.92
CA GLU A 62 1.44 -8.49 24.61
C GLU A 62 0.83 -9.84 24.19
N CYS A 63 1.59 -10.64 23.44
CA CYS A 63 1.74 -12.07 23.77
C CYS A 63 2.98 -12.69 23.08
N SER A 64 4.02 -12.83 23.91
CA SER A 64 4.97 -13.95 24.04
C SER A 64 5.52 -14.69 22.82
N ASN A 65 6.85 -14.62 22.71
CA ASN A 65 7.70 -15.61 22.03
C ASN A 65 7.67 -16.96 22.77
N GLU A 66 7.33 -18.04 22.08
CA GLU A 66 7.90 -19.37 22.34
C GLU A 66 8.40 -19.96 21.02
N LYS A 67 9.62 -20.50 21.06
CA LYS A 67 10.29 -21.16 19.95
C LYS A 67 9.85 -22.62 19.93
N GLU A 68 9.12 -23.04 18.90
CA GLU A 68 8.99 -24.46 18.56
C GLU A 68 9.24 -24.69 17.07
N ASN A 69 10.11 -25.66 16.79
CA ASN A 69 10.35 -26.21 15.48
C ASN A 69 9.21 -27.17 15.14
N PHE A 70 8.37 -26.85 14.16
CA PHE A 70 7.58 -27.84 13.43
C PHE A 70 7.51 -27.49 11.94
N THR A 71 7.80 -28.51 11.14
CA THR A 71 7.79 -28.55 9.68
C THR A 71 6.38 -28.55 9.08
N ASN A 72 6.33 -28.05 7.85
CA ASN A 72 5.32 -28.23 6.79
C ASN A 72 4.17 -27.23 6.70
N ASP A 73 4.30 -26.45 5.62
CA ASP A 73 3.34 -26.25 4.54
C ASP A 73 2.23 -25.21 4.73
N ASP A 74 2.19 -24.36 3.71
CA ASP A 74 1.15 -23.40 3.37
C ASP A 74 0.84 -22.28 4.39
N GLN A 75 1.55 -21.15 4.23
CA GLN A 75 0.98 -19.82 4.48
C GLN A 75 1.82 -18.68 3.89
N THR A 76 1.31 -18.17 2.77
CA THR A 76 1.19 -16.74 2.41
C THR A 76 2.11 -15.76 3.15
N GLU A 77 3.11 -15.26 2.41
CA GLU A 77 3.93 -14.09 2.76
C GLU A 77 3.07 -12.94 3.31
N PHE A 78 3.17 -12.71 4.62
CA PHE A 78 2.78 -11.45 5.24
C PHE A 78 3.82 -10.38 4.90
N ASN A 79 3.84 -9.98 3.62
CA ASN A 79 4.72 -8.93 3.13
C ASN A 79 4.25 -7.58 3.69
N LEU A 80 5.11 -6.92 4.48
CA LEU A 80 4.90 -5.57 5.00
C LEU A 80 4.45 -4.64 3.86
N ALA A 81 3.18 -4.27 3.87
CA ALA A 81 2.57 -3.45 2.86
C ALA A 81 3.13 -2.02 2.91
N THR A 82 4.17 -1.76 2.11
CA THR A 82 4.53 -0.41 1.69
C THR A 82 3.30 0.25 1.07
N THR A 83 3.19 1.58 1.17
CA THR A 83 2.08 2.36 0.60
C THR A 83 1.90 2.07 -0.90
N GLU A 84 2.99 1.81 -1.61
CA GLU A 84 3.01 1.41 -3.02
C GLU A 84 2.33 0.06 -3.27
N ASN A 85 2.55 -0.94 -2.41
CA ASN A 85 1.90 -2.26 -2.52
C ASN A 85 0.38 -2.18 -2.31
N LYS A 86 -0.09 -1.29 -1.42
CA LYS A 86 -1.54 -1.07 -1.22
C LYS A 86 -2.20 -0.37 -2.41
N GLN A 87 -1.54 0.64 -2.99
CA GLN A 87 -2.05 1.34 -4.17
C GLN A 87 -2.13 0.40 -5.39
N ASN A 88 -1.09 -0.41 -5.62
CA ASN A 88 -1.07 -1.41 -6.68
C ASN A 88 -2.18 -2.46 -6.52
N ARG A 89 -2.52 -2.85 -5.29
CA ARG A 89 -3.63 -3.77 -5.02
C ARG A 89 -4.99 -3.16 -5.34
N LEU A 90 -5.23 -1.89 -4.99
CA LEU A 90 -6.47 -1.19 -5.32
C LEU A 90 -6.64 -1.01 -6.82
N ASP A 91 -5.59 -0.57 -7.52
CA ASP A 91 -5.60 -0.41 -8.97
C ASP A 91 -5.86 -1.73 -9.71
N SER A 92 -5.25 -2.82 -9.22
CA SER A 92 -5.48 -4.18 -9.73
C SER A 92 -6.94 -4.61 -9.50
N SER A 93 -7.50 -4.33 -8.32
CA SER A 93 -8.89 -4.65 -7.98
C SER A 93 -9.88 -3.87 -8.85
N ILE A 94 -9.69 -2.56 -9.01
CA ILE A 94 -10.52 -1.71 -9.88
C ILE A 94 -10.51 -2.26 -11.30
N THR A 95 -9.32 -2.58 -11.82
CA THR A 95 -9.22 -3.06 -13.20
C THR A 95 -9.83 -4.45 -13.38
N LYS A 96 -9.50 -5.40 -12.50
CA LYS A 96 -9.98 -6.78 -12.63
C LYS A 96 -11.48 -6.89 -12.34
N ASN A 97 -11.93 -6.34 -11.22
CA ASN A 97 -13.28 -6.61 -10.73
C ASN A 97 -14.31 -5.64 -11.32
N LEU A 98 -13.96 -4.36 -11.47
CA LEU A 98 -14.92 -3.38 -11.99
C LEU A 98 -14.89 -3.31 -13.51
N ILE A 99 -13.72 -3.11 -14.11
CA ILE A 99 -13.63 -2.89 -15.56
C ILE A 99 -13.83 -4.22 -16.31
N ILE A 100 -13.07 -5.26 -15.96
CA ILE A 100 -13.13 -6.54 -16.68
C ILE A 100 -14.36 -7.35 -16.27
N SER A 101 -14.48 -7.73 -14.99
CA SER A 101 -15.55 -8.64 -14.55
C SER A 101 -16.95 -8.04 -14.65
N CYS A 102 -17.13 -6.75 -14.33
CA CYS A 102 -18.43 -6.08 -14.49
C CYS A 102 -18.61 -5.43 -15.88
N ASN A 103 -17.65 -5.59 -16.81
CA ASN A 103 -17.66 -5.00 -18.15
C ASN A 103 -17.93 -3.48 -18.15
N LEU A 104 -17.39 -2.76 -17.17
CA LEU A 104 -17.57 -1.33 -17.05
C LEU A 104 -16.61 -0.56 -17.98
N PRO A 105 -17.04 0.61 -18.52
CA PRO A 105 -16.22 1.37 -19.44
C PRO A 105 -14.94 1.89 -18.77
N PHE A 106 -13.83 1.91 -19.53
CA PHE A 106 -12.54 2.47 -19.05
C PHE A 106 -12.62 3.92 -18.57
N ASN A 107 -13.63 4.67 -19.01
CA ASN A 107 -13.82 6.06 -18.60
C ASN A 107 -14.36 6.18 -17.17
N LEU A 108 -14.78 5.08 -16.52
CA LEU A 108 -15.23 5.06 -15.12
C LEU A 108 -14.21 5.72 -14.19
N VAL A 109 -12.93 5.39 -14.32
CA VAL A 109 -11.86 5.93 -13.47
C VAL A 109 -11.62 7.44 -13.64
N ARG A 110 -12.16 8.02 -14.72
CA ARG A 110 -12.12 9.47 -14.99
C ARG A 110 -13.36 10.21 -14.51
N SER A 111 -14.44 9.49 -14.19
CA SER A 111 -15.68 10.07 -13.67
C SER A 111 -15.42 10.82 -12.36
N THR A 112 -15.97 12.02 -12.23
CA THR A 112 -15.88 12.82 -11.01
C THR A 112 -16.52 12.12 -9.83
N GLY A 113 -17.70 11.51 -10.03
CA GLY A 113 -18.40 10.74 -8.99
C GLY A 113 -17.57 9.57 -8.48
N PHE A 114 -16.96 8.80 -9.39
CA PHE A 114 -16.08 7.70 -9.01
C PHE A 114 -14.83 8.18 -8.25
N ARG A 115 -14.22 9.29 -8.69
CA ARG A 115 -13.04 9.86 -8.01
C ARG A 115 -13.39 10.38 -6.61
N ASN A 116 -14.56 10.96 -6.42
CA ASN A 116 -15.03 11.39 -5.10
C ASN A 116 -15.26 10.19 -4.19
N PHE A 117 -15.97 9.16 -4.69
CA PHE A 117 -16.14 7.91 -3.98
C PHE A 117 -14.80 7.30 -3.53
N MET A 118 -13.81 7.26 -4.42
CA MET A 118 -12.49 6.72 -4.08
C MET A 118 -11.75 7.55 -3.03
N LYS A 119 -11.95 8.88 -2.99
CA LYS A 119 -11.40 9.74 -1.93
C LYS A 119 -12.07 9.48 -0.58
N ASP A 120 -13.38 9.23 -0.56
CA ASP A 120 -14.11 8.87 0.66
C ASP A 120 -13.64 7.53 1.21
N CYS A 121 -13.32 6.56 0.33
CA CYS A 121 -12.72 5.28 0.74
C CYS A 121 -11.25 5.41 1.16
N ASN A 122 -10.45 6.20 0.44
CA ASN A 122 -9.04 6.42 0.73
C ASN A 122 -8.55 7.76 0.15
N VAL A 123 -8.44 8.76 1.03
CA VAL A 123 -8.05 10.14 0.69
C VAL A 123 -6.72 10.23 -0.07
N LYS A 124 -5.78 9.31 0.17
CA LYS A 124 -4.44 9.34 -0.42
C LYS A 124 -4.33 8.56 -1.73
N HIS A 125 -5.37 7.86 -2.14
CA HIS A 125 -5.33 7.03 -3.34
C HIS A 125 -5.90 7.80 -4.52
N GLU A 126 -5.10 7.93 -5.57
CA GLU A 126 -5.57 8.35 -6.88
C GLU A 126 -5.76 7.12 -7.77
N PRO A 127 -6.96 6.91 -8.34
CA PRO A 127 -7.19 5.78 -9.22
C PRO A 127 -6.27 5.79 -10.44
N ILE A 128 -5.83 4.60 -10.85
CA ILE A 128 -5.09 4.38 -12.09
C ILE A 128 -5.71 5.10 -13.30
N SER A 129 -4.85 5.69 -14.13
CA SER A 129 -5.31 6.36 -15.35
C SER A 129 -5.88 5.35 -16.36
N SER A 130 -6.95 5.75 -17.06
CA SER A 130 -7.54 4.92 -18.10
C SER A 130 -6.56 4.57 -19.24
N LYS A 131 -5.57 5.45 -19.50
CA LYS A 131 -4.49 5.20 -20.46
C LYS A 131 -3.61 4.03 -20.03
N LYS A 132 -3.20 3.99 -18.75
CA LYS A 132 -2.37 2.92 -18.19
C LYS A 132 -3.12 1.58 -18.19
N ILE A 133 -4.42 1.60 -17.87
CA ILE A 133 -5.28 0.41 -17.95
C ILE A 133 -5.26 -0.16 -19.38
N LYS A 134 -5.52 0.69 -20.39
CA LYS A 134 -5.56 0.27 -21.80
C LYS A 134 -4.21 -0.22 -22.32
N ARG A 135 -3.12 0.48 -21.99
CA ARG A 135 -1.80 0.20 -22.55
C ARG A 135 -1.11 -0.98 -21.87
N ASP A 136 -1.24 -1.11 -20.55
CA ASP A 136 -0.39 -2.01 -19.77
C ASP A 136 -1.21 -3.16 -19.17
N VAL A 137 -2.32 -2.85 -18.50
CA VAL A 137 -3.05 -3.84 -17.70
C VAL A 137 -3.91 -4.77 -18.56
N ILE A 138 -4.64 -4.24 -19.53
CA ILE A 138 -5.50 -5.05 -20.41
C ILE A 138 -4.69 -6.03 -21.26
N PRO A 139 -3.59 -5.63 -21.93
CA PRO A 139 -2.76 -6.57 -22.68
C PRO A 139 -2.15 -7.65 -21.77
N SER A 140 -1.71 -7.28 -20.57
CA SER A 140 -1.20 -8.26 -19.60
C SER A 140 -2.26 -9.31 -19.24
N PHE A 141 -3.49 -8.89 -18.97
CA PHE A 141 -4.59 -9.79 -18.66
C PHE A 141 -5.03 -10.63 -19.87
N LYS A 142 -5.05 -10.04 -21.07
CA LYS A 142 -5.32 -10.78 -22.31
C LYS A 142 -4.29 -11.89 -22.51
N ASN A 143 -3.01 -11.59 -22.30
CA ASN A 143 -1.93 -12.56 -22.47
C ASN A 143 -2.01 -13.71 -21.46
N SER A 144 -2.39 -13.44 -20.21
CA SER A 144 -2.55 -14.50 -19.22
C SER A 144 -3.73 -15.43 -19.57
N VAL A 145 -4.87 -14.86 -19.96
CA VAL A 145 -6.04 -15.64 -20.40
C VAL A 145 -5.72 -16.44 -21.66
N HIS A 146 -5.05 -15.82 -22.65
CA HIS A 146 -4.62 -16.51 -23.86
C HIS A 146 -3.75 -17.72 -23.57
N LYS A 147 -2.76 -17.59 -22.68
CA LYS A 147 -1.89 -18.72 -22.30
C LYS A 147 -2.70 -19.90 -21.74
N VAL A 148 -3.64 -19.62 -20.83
CA VAL A 148 -4.50 -20.66 -20.24
C VAL A 148 -5.39 -21.32 -21.30
N ILE A 149 -5.93 -20.53 -22.23
CA ILE A 149 -6.73 -21.06 -23.34
C ILE A 149 -5.86 -21.90 -24.27
N ASP A 150 -4.69 -21.42 -24.67
CA ASP A 150 -3.76 -22.12 -25.55
C ASP A 150 -3.32 -23.47 -24.94
N GLU A 151 -3.02 -23.50 -23.64
CA GLU A 151 -2.71 -24.74 -22.93
C GLU A 151 -3.86 -25.74 -22.94
N LYS A 152 -5.10 -25.26 -22.78
CA LYS A 152 -6.30 -26.10 -22.88
C LYS A 152 -6.50 -26.60 -24.31
N LEU A 153 -6.33 -25.74 -25.31
CA LEU A 153 -6.52 -26.08 -26.73
C LEU A 153 -5.44 -27.02 -27.27
N LYS A 154 -4.23 -27.05 -26.71
CA LYS A 154 -3.18 -28.00 -27.15
C LYS A 154 -3.56 -29.46 -26.97
N ASN A 155 -4.41 -29.77 -26.00
CA ASN A 155 -4.71 -31.15 -25.60
C ASN A 155 -6.11 -31.62 -26.02
N ILE A 156 -6.84 -30.85 -26.83
CA ILE A 156 -8.17 -31.26 -27.29
C ILE A 156 -8.08 -32.12 -28.55
N SER A 157 -8.83 -33.23 -28.57
CA SER A 157 -8.93 -34.10 -29.75
C SER A 157 -10.00 -33.65 -30.74
N TYR A 158 -11.03 -32.95 -30.25
CA TYR A 158 -12.17 -32.51 -31.04
C TYR A 158 -12.56 -31.08 -30.62
N MET A 159 -12.90 -30.25 -31.60
CA MET A 159 -13.34 -28.88 -31.40
C MET A 159 -14.59 -28.62 -32.24
N THR A 160 -15.61 -28.01 -31.67
CA THR A 160 -16.75 -27.48 -32.41
C THR A 160 -16.67 -25.96 -32.40
N LEU A 161 -16.67 -25.34 -33.58
CA LEU A 161 -16.62 -23.89 -33.74
C LEU A 161 -17.93 -23.42 -34.36
N THR A 162 -18.63 -22.53 -33.67
CA THR A 162 -19.75 -21.78 -34.25
C THR A 162 -19.20 -20.51 -34.86
N VAL A 163 -19.41 -20.32 -36.16
CA VAL A 163 -19.04 -19.09 -36.87
C VAL A 163 -20.30 -18.29 -37.11
N ASP A 164 -20.40 -17.12 -36.48
CA ASP A 164 -21.43 -16.13 -36.74
C ASP A 164 -20.84 -15.07 -37.67
N ALA A 165 -21.41 -14.92 -38.85
CA ALA A 165 -20.99 -13.97 -39.88
C ALA A 165 -22.21 -13.14 -40.28
N TRP A 166 -22.28 -11.93 -39.74
CA TRP A 166 -23.34 -10.95 -39.95
C TRP A 166 -22.84 -9.75 -40.76
#